data_AF-A0A1C0YAN0-F1
#
_entry.id   AF-A0A1C0YAN0-F1
#
_cell.length_a   1.000
_cell.length_b   1.000
_cell.length_c   1.000
_cell.angle_alpha   90.00
_cell.angle_beta   90.00
_cell.angle_gamma   90.00
#
_symmetry.space_group_name_H-M   'P 1'
#
loop_
_entity.id
_entity.type
_entity.pdbx_description
1 polymer ?
#
loop_
_entity_poly.entity_id
_entity_poly.type
_entity_poly.pdbx_seq_one_letter_code
_entity_poly.pdbx_strand_id
1 'polypeptide(L)'
;MKKMLIAAAAVSLLLVACNDTSKEVTEATPITADVESALTSAQTTISAQLASILALPEQDLNVSITANNEQDPPVAIATVILLTNPEIADAKIEEAVAFIQQHLETIDGITVHKSSIMITNVEGDVLH
;
A
#
# COMPACT_ATOMS: atom_id res chain seq x y z
N MET A 1 68.49 36.60 -15.91
CA MET A 1 67.34 35.81 -16.42
C MET A 1 66.14 36.09 -15.53
N LYS A 2 64.96 36.28 -16.16
CA LYS A 2 63.55 36.27 -15.68
C LYS A 2 63.29 36.36 -14.15
N LYS A 3 62.55 37.39 -13.68
CA LYS A 3 61.07 37.42 -13.48
C LYS A 3 60.61 36.27 -12.55
N MET A 4 59.69 36.38 -11.61
CA MET A 4 58.76 37.39 -11.12
C MET A 4 57.92 36.64 -10.05
N LEU A 5 57.37 37.40 -9.11
CA LEU A 5 56.00 37.29 -8.56
C LEU A 5 55.57 36.11 -7.65
N ILE A 6 54.96 36.61 -6.57
CA ILE A 6 54.04 36.09 -5.54
C ILE A 6 52.71 35.58 -6.13
N ALA A 7 52.06 34.62 -5.44
CA ALA A 7 50.61 34.56 -5.07
C ALA A 7 50.28 33.15 -4.53
N ALA A 8 49.92 32.99 -3.25
CA ALA A 8 48.59 33.12 -2.64
C ALA A 8 47.57 32.05 -3.10
N ALA A 9 47.17 31.16 -2.18
CA ALA A 9 45.86 30.52 -2.20
C ALA A 9 45.48 30.09 -0.78
N ALA A 10 44.47 30.76 -0.24
CA ALA A 10 43.74 30.39 0.96
C ALA A 10 42.98 29.07 0.74
N VAL A 11 42.92 28.20 1.76
CA VAL A 11 41.73 27.38 1.99
C VAL A 11 41.50 27.25 3.50
N SER A 12 40.54 28.07 3.93
CA SER A 12 39.46 27.79 4.88
C SER A 12 39.53 26.60 5.84
N LEU A 13 39.22 26.94 7.09
CA LEU A 13 38.59 26.11 8.13
C LEU A 13 37.70 24.99 7.55
N LEU A 14 37.89 23.77 8.04
CA LEU A 14 36.83 22.76 8.03
C LEU A 14 36.49 22.40 9.48
N LEU A 15 35.48 23.08 10.03
CA LEU A 15 34.66 22.49 11.08
C LEU A 15 33.96 21.29 10.43
N VAL A 16 34.37 20.08 10.78
CA VAL A 16 33.51 18.91 10.56
C VAL A 16 32.43 18.99 11.64
N ALA A 17 31.30 19.60 11.28
CA ALA A 17 30.05 19.34 11.97
C ALA A 17 29.80 17.84 11.81
N CYS A 18 29.91 17.10 12.91
CA CYS A 18 29.38 15.76 13.03
C CYS A 18 27.87 15.90 12.80
N ASN A 19 27.39 15.63 11.59
CA ASN A 19 25.96 15.44 11.35
C ASN A 19 25.59 14.10 11.98
N ASP A 20 25.37 14.13 13.28
CA ASP A 20 24.64 13.13 14.03
C ASP A 20 23.19 13.20 13.55
N THR A 21 22.90 12.53 12.44
CA THR A 21 21.52 12.28 12.01
C THR A 21 21.26 10.79 12.23
N SER A 22 21.27 10.39 13.50
CA SER A 22 20.55 9.19 13.92
C SER A 22 19.08 9.44 13.60
N LYS A 23 18.63 9.02 12.42
CA LYS A 23 17.20 8.79 12.22
C LYS A 23 16.87 7.64 13.15
N GLU A 24 16.11 7.89 14.21
CA GLU A 24 15.40 6.81 14.88
C GLU A 24 14.59 6.10 13.79
N VAL A 25 15.06 4.92 13.41
CA VAL A 25 14.27 3.99 12.62
C VAL A 25 13.26 3.47 13.62
N THR A 26 12.10 4.13 13.69
CA THR A 26 10.96 3.57 14.40
C THR A 26 10.68 2.24 13.73
N GLU A 27 10.91 1.13 14.44
CA GLU A 27 10.64 -0.19 13.89
C GLU A 27 9.16 -0.28 13.54
N ALA A 28 8.89 -0.76 12.33
CA ALA A 28 7.58 -1.19 11.88
C ALA A 28 6.85 -1.96 12.98
N THR A 29 5.66 -1.51 13.38
CA THR A 29 4.81 -2.26 14.30
C THR A 29 4.49 -3.61 13.66
N PRO A 30 4.92 -4.74 14.25
CA PRO A 30 4.68 -6.05 13.65
C PRO A 30 3.18 -6.35 13.61
N ILE A 31 2.74 -7.00 12.54
CA ILE A 31 1.35 -7.48 12.43
C ILE A 31 1.16 -8.58 13.47
N THR A 32 0.13 -8.43 14.31
CA THR A 32 -0.20 -9.42 15.33
C THR A 32 -0.98 -10.59 14.72
N ALA A 33 -0.93 -11.77 15.37
CA ALA A 33 -1.70 -12.93 14.93
C ALA A 33 -3.22 -12.67 14.88
N ASP A 34 -3.74 -11.80 15.74
CA ASP A 34 -5.15 -11.39 15.74
C ASP A 34 -5.50 -10.59 14.48
N VAL A 35 -4.61 -9.67 14.06
CA VAL A 35 -4.78 -8.90 12.81
C VAL A 35 -4.69 -9.83 11.59
N GLU A 36 -3.72 -10.75 11.54
CA GLU A 36 -3.63 -11.74 10.44
C GLU A 36 -4.89 -12.61 10.33
N SER A 37 -5.42 -13.05 11.47
CA SER A 37 -6.64 -13.85 11.53
C SER A 37 -7.86 -13.06 11.06
N ALA A 38 -7.96 -11.78 11.47
CA ALA A 38 -9.02 -10.88 11.05
C ALA A 38 -8.98 -10.59 9.54
N LEU A 39 -7.79 -10.37 8.96
CA LEU A 39 -7.62 -10.16 7.52
C LEU A 39 -8.01 -11.40 6.71
N THR A 40 -7.64 -12.59 7.18
CA THR A 40 -8.03 -13.85 6.53
C THR A 40 -9.55 -14.05 6.55
N SER A 41 -10.18 -13.72 7.68
CA SER A 41 -11.64 -13.78 7.84
C SER A 41 -12.35 -12.75 6.98
N ALA A 42 -11.81 -11.53 6.89
CA ALA A 42 -12.29 -10.48 6.01
C ALA A 42 -12.17 -10.89 4.54
N GLN A 43 -11.05 -11.47 4.11
CA GLN A 43 -10.87 -11.97 2.74
C GLN A 43 -11.96 -12.98 2.37
N THR A 44 -12.24 -13.95 3.26
CA THR A 44 -13.27 -14.97 3.01
C THR A 44 -14.67 -14.33 2.86
N THR A 45 -15.00 -13.40 3.75
CA THR A 45 -16.30 -12.70 3.74
C THR A 45 -16.44 -11.79 2.53
N ILE A 46 -15.39 -11.04 2.22
CA ILE A 46 -15.35 -10.10 1.09
C ILE A 46 -15.51 -10.87 -0.22
N SER A 47 -14.75 -11.95 -0.44
CA SER A 47 -14.85 -12.75 -1.67
C SER A 47 -16.27 -13.19 -2.00
N ALA A 48 -17.02 -13.70 -1.00
CA ALA A 48 -18.38 -14.19 -1.20
C ALA A 48 -19.36 -13.08 -1.59
N GLN A 49 -19.22 -11.90 -0.98
CA GLN A 49 -20.13 -10.77 -1.23
C GLN A 49 -19.75 -9.97 -2.48
N LEU A 50 -18.46 -9.88 -2.79
CA LEU A 50 -17.95 -9.10 -3.92
C LEU A 50 -18.47 -9.62 -5.26
N ALA A 51 -18.58 -10.94 -5.40
CA ALA A 51 -19.21 -11.60 -6.54
C ALA A 51 -20.63 -11.09 -6.79
N SER A 52 -21.42 -10.92 -5.73
CA SER A 52 -22.79 -10.41 -5.82
C SER A 52 -22.84 -8.92 -6.20
N ILE A 53 -21.94 -8.10 -5.65
CA ILE A 53 -21.87 -6.66 -5.97
C ILE A 53 -21.52 -6.45 -7.44
N LEU A 54 -20.50 -7.17 -7.92
CA LEU A 54 -20.00 -7.09 -9.29
C LEU A 54 -20.85 -7.86 -10.31
N ALA A 55 -21.88 -8.59 -9.84
CA ALA A 55 -22.71 -9.47 -10.66
C ALA A 55 -21.89 -10.52 -11.44
N LEU A 56 -20.87 -11.08 -10.80
CA LEU A 56 -19.98 -12.10 -11.35
C LEU A 56 -20.09 -13.43 -10.57
N PRO A 57 -19.78 -14.57 -11.21
CA PRO A 57 -19.53 -15.81 -10.48
C PRO A 57 -18.33 -15.67 -9.53
N GLU A 58 -18.41 -16.26 -8.33
CA GLU A 58 -17.28 -16.26 -7.37
C GLU A 58 -15.99 -16.84 -7.96
N GLN A 59 -16.11 -17.87 -8.82
CA GLN A 59 -14.98 -18.50 -9.51
C GLN A 59 -14.25 -17.56 -10.49
N ASP A 60 -14.88 -16.44 -10.88
CA ASP A 60 -14.31 -15.45 -11.78
C ASP A 60 -13.62 -14.32 -10.99
N LEU A 61 -13.49 -14.45 -9.67
CA LEU A 61 -12.83 -13.51 -8.78
C LEU A 61 -11.69 -14.18 -8.03
N ASN A 62 -10.56 -13.48 -7.95
CA ASN A 62 -9.50 -13.80 -7.02
C ASN A 62 -9.25 -12.60 -6.12
N VAL A 63 -9.54 -12.75 -4.83
CA VAL A 63 -9.36 -11.69 -3.82
C VAL A 63 -8.23 -12.07 -2.89
N SER A 64 -7.29 -11.14 -2.72
CA SER A 64 -6.19 -11.24 -1.76
C SER A 64 -6.18 -10.01 -0.87
N ILE A 65 -6.09 -10.23 0.44
CA ILE A 65 -5.98 -9.15 1.42
C ILE A 65 -4.74 -9.41 2.27
N THR A 66 -3.83 -8.43 2.31
CA THR A 66 -2.60 -8.48 3.08
C THR A 66 -2.43 -7.18 3.86
N ALA A 67 -1.39 -7.10 4.68
CA ALA A 67 -1.03 -5.89 5.39
C ALA A 67 0.41 -5.50 5.07
N ASN A 68 0.62 -4.22 4.80
CA ASN A 68 1.94 -3.61 4.71
C ASN A 68 2.37 -3.15 6.11
N ASN A 69 3.35 -3.82 6.69
CA ASN A 69 3.92 -3.50 8.00
C ASN A 69 5.01 -2.43 7.93
N GLU A 70 5.43 -1.97 6.75
CA GLU A 70 6.41 -0.88 6.63
C GLU A 70 5.83 0.48 7.03
N GLN A 71 4.53 0.54 7.34
CA GLN A 71 3.82 1.72 7.83
C GLN A 71 3.37 1.50 9.28
N ASP A 72 3.34 2.57 10.06
CA ASP A 72 2.84 2.56 11.43
C ASP A 72 1.67 3.56 11.56
N PRO A 73 0.44 3.08 11.80
CA PRO A 73 0.03 1.67 11.88
C PRO A 73 0.12 0.92 10.53
N PRO A 74 0.15 -0.43 10.52
CA PRO A 74 0.14 -1.22 9.29
C PRO A 74 -1.03 -0.85 8.38
N VAL A 75 -0.87 -0.98 7.06
CA VAL A 75 -1.93 -0.65 6.08
C VAL A 75 -2.47 -1.89 5.40
N ALA A 76 -3.79 -2.06 5.38
CA ALA A 76 -4.46 -3.14 4.66
C ALA A 76 -4.37 -2.89 3.15
N ILE A 77 -3.93 -3.89 2.40
CA ILE A 77 -3.91 -3.89 0.94
C ILE A 77 -4.89 -4.94 0.45
N ALA A 78 -5.87 -4.52 -0.36
CA ALA A 78 -6.82 -5.42 -0.99
C ALA A 78 -6.58 -5.44 -2.49
N THR A 79 -6.39 -6.64 -3.05
CA THR A 79 -6.27 -6.86 -4.49
C THR A 79 -7.39 -7.77 -4.95
N VAL A 80 -8.14 -7.32 -5.95
CA VAL A 80 -9.20 -8.08 -6.61
C VAL A 80 -8.81 -8.24 -8.07
N ILE A 81 -8.64 -9.49 -8.51
CA ILE A 81 -8.39 -9.83 -9.90
C ILE A 81 -9.65 -10.47 -10.46
N LEU A 82 -10.23 -9.83 -11.48
CA LEU A 82 -11.30 -10.41 -12.29
C LEU A 82 -10.63 -11.39 -13.26
N LEU A 83 -10.99 -12.68 -13.18
CA LEU A 83 -10.44 -13.75 -14.00
C LEU A 83 -11.07 -13.79 -15.41
N THR A 84 -11.94 -12.84 -15.71
CA THR A 84 -12.60 -12.60 -16.98
C THR A 84 -12.47 -11.11 -17.35
N ASN A 85 -12.94 -10.71 -18.53
CA ASN A 85 -13.00 -9.30 -18.94
C ASN A 85 -14.45 -8.81 -19.09
N PRO A 86 -15.20 -8.65 -17.98
CA PRO A 86 -16.57 -8.18 -18.00
C PRO A 86 -16.63 -6.66 -18.14
N GLU A 87 -17.67 -6.18 -18.82
CA GLU A 87 -18.03 -4.76 -18.77
C GLU A 87 -18.80 -4.49 -17.46
N ILE A 88 -18.11 -3.90 -16.47
CA ILE A 88 -18.69 -3.54 -15.18
C ILE A 88 -18.88 -2.03 -15.14
N ALA A 89 -20.07 -1.57 -14.75
CA ALA A 89 -20.32 -0.15 -14.57
C ALA A 89 -19.49 0.43 -13.41
N ASP A 90 -18.91 1.63 -13.59
CA ASP A 90 -18.13 2.33 -12.57
C ASP A 90 -18.83 2.39 -11.20
N ALA A 91 -20.15 2.57 -11.18
CA ALA A 91 -20.94 2.60 -9.95
C ALA A 91 -20.85 1.27 -9.16
N LYS A 92 -20.71 0.13 -9.83
CA LYS A 92 -20.53 -1.19 -9.20
C LYS A 92 -19.10 -1.40 -8.71
N ILE A 93 -18.11 -0.87 -9.43
CA ILE A 93 -16.71 -0.85 -8.96
C ILE A 93 -16.60 0.01 -7.69
N GLU A 94 -17.20 1.19 -7.68
CA GLU A 94 -17.22 2.07 -6.50
C GLU A 94 -17.99 1.46 -5.31
N GLU A 95 -19.11 0.78 -5.57
CA GLU A 95 -19.86 0.01 -4.55
C GLU A 95 -18.98 -1.10 -3.95
N ALA A 96 -18.25 -1.83 -4.79
CA ALA A 96 -17.31 -2.88 -4.38
C ALA A 96 -16.16 -2.32 -3.54
N VAL A 97 -15.55 -1.21 -3.95
CA VAL A 97 -14.47 -0.55 -3.21
C VAL A 97 -14.97 -0.06 -1.84
N ALA A 98 -16.13 0.59 -1.80
CA ALA A 98 -16.73 1.04 -0.54
C ALA A 98 -17.02 -0.12 0.41
N PHE A 99 -17.52 -1.24 -0.12
CA PHE A 99 -17.78 -2.46 0.65
C PHE A 99 -16.51 -3.07 1.24
N ILE A 100 -15.43 -3.17 0.45
CA ILE A 100 -14.11 -3.66 0.90
C ILE A 100 -13.57 -2.73 1.99
N GLN A 101 -13.57 -1.42 1.75
CA GLN A 101 -13.07 -0.43 2.70
C GLN A 101 -13.81 -0.54 4.03
N GLN A 102 -15.15 -0.55 4.00
CA GLN A 102 -15.97 -0.65 5.19
C GLN A 102 -15.68 -1.92 6.00
N HIS A 103 -15.45 -3.06 5.35
CA HIS A 103 -15.13 -4.31 6.05
C HIS A 103 -13.74 -4.26 6.70
N LEU A 104 -12.74 -3.75 5.99
CA LEU A 104 -11.37 -3.70 6.49
C LEU A 104 -11.20 -2.66 7.61
N GLU A 105 -11.95 -1.56 7.57
CA GLU A 105 -11.95 -0.53 8.63
C GLU A 105 -12.48 -1.05 9.98
N THR A 106 -13.10 -2.23 10.02
CA THR A 106 -13.53 -2.87 11.29
C THR A 106 -12.40 -3.61 12.01
N ILE A 107 -11.26 -3.84 11.36
CA ILE A 107 -10.13 -4.56 11.93
C ILE A 107 -9.32 -3.58 12.78
N ASP A 108 -9.21 -3.86 14.08
CA ASP A 108 -8.41 -3.04 14.99
C ASP A 108 -6.90 -3.22 14.71
N GLY A 109 -6.12 -2.15 14.89
CA GLY A 109 -4.67 -2.18 14.67
C GLY A 109 -4.20 -2.13 13.21
N ILE A 110 -5.09 -1.84 12.25
CA ILE A 110 -4.73 -1.60 10.85
C ILE A 110 -5.40 -0.34 10.30
N THR A 111 -4.73 0.35 9.37
CA THR A 111 -5.28 1.46 8.61
C THR A 111 -5.70 1.01 7.23
N VAL A 112 -6.75 1.65 6.69
CA VAL A 112 -7.26 1.39 5.35
C VAL A 112 -7.28 2.70 4.58
N HIS A 113 -6.80 2.65 3.34
CA HIS A 113 -6.88 3.76 2.41
C HIS A 113 -7.62 3.30 1.16
N LYS A 114 -8.46 4.15 0.57
CA LYS A 114 -9.12 3.82 -0.70
C LYS A 114 -8.10 3.49 -1.81
N SER A 115 -6.91 4.11 -1.75
CA SER A 115 -5.79 3.87 -2.68
C SER A 115 -5.02 2.57 -2.44
N SER A 116 -5.30 1.82 -1.36
CA SER A 116 -4.71 0.49 -1.12
C SER A 116 -5.64 -0.65 -1.57
N ILE A 117 -6.77 -0.31 -2.19
CA ILE A 117 -7.70 -1.25 -2.82
C ILE A 117 -7.45 -1.16 -4.32
N MET A 118 -7.15 -2.28 -4.97
CA MET A 118 -6.90 -2.38 -6.41
C MET A 118 -7.85 -3.41 -7.02
N ILE A 119 -8.54 -3.04 -8.09
CA ILE A 119 -9.39 -3.95 -8.88
C ILE A 119 -8.89 -3.96 -10.32
N THR A 120 -8.53 -5.14 -10.83
CA THR A 120 -7.96 -5.30 -12.17
C THR A 120 -8.55 -6.50 -12.90
N ASN A 121 -8.54 -6.48 -14.23
CA ASN A 121 -8.87 -7.64 -15.05
C ASN A 121 -7.60 -8.46 -15.42
N VAL A 122 -7.79 -9.61 -16.05
CA VAL A 122 -6.66 -10.44 -16.54
C VAL A 122 -5.80 -9.80 -17.63
N GLU A 123 -6.27 -8.71 -18.25
CA GLU A 123 -5.51 -7.97 -19.26
C GLU A 123 -4.57 -6.92 -18.63
N GLY A 124 -4.73 -6.66 -17.33
CA GLY A 124 -3.95 -5.68 -16.58
C GLY A 124 -4.56 -4.28 -16.59
N ASP A 125 -5.80 -4.13 -17.08
CA ASP A 125 -6.53 -2.86 -16.93
C ASP A 125 -6.87 -2.66 -15.46
N VAL A 126 -6.55 -1.48 -14.95
CA VAL A 126 -6.90 -1.07 -13.58
C VAL A 126 -8.27 -0.40 -13.64
N LEU A 127 -9.24 -1.01 -12.99
CA LEU A 127 -10.61 -0.51 -12.88
C LEU A 127 -10.77 0.43 -11.68
N HIS A 128 -9.95 0.23 -10.64
CA HIS A 128 -9.77 1.11 -9.48
C HIS A 128 -8.38 0.91 -8.88
#